data_AF-A0A6P1E298-F1
#
_entry.id   AF-A0A6P1E298-F1
#
_cell.length_a   1.000
_cell.length_b   1.000
_cell.length_c   1.000
_cell.angle_alpha   90.00
_cell.angle_beta   90.00
_cell.angle_gamma   90.00
#
_symmetry.space_group_name_H-M   'P 1'
#
loop_
_entity.id
_entity.type
_entity.pdbx_description
1 polymer ?
#
loop_
_entity_poly.entity_id
_entity_poly.type
_entity_poly.pdbx_seq_one_letter_code
_entity_poly.pdbx_strand_id
1 'polypeptide(L)'
;MALGMRVTPVNLPPGNQVRQRFLERYPDQDDAKYIGYWTVRRYVGKGTPPRELGSADAVIRYISKHAGAIGYIDDGDLTADINVLYTLNSHNLRFIESLKFQ
;
A
#
# COMPACT_ATOMS: atom_id res chain seq x y z
N MET A 1 3.48 12.96 -23.91
CA MET A 1 2.33 13.08 -22.99
C MET A 1 2.40 11.90 -22.04
N ALA A 2 2.66 12.12 -20.76
CA ALA A 2 2.57 11.05 -19.78
C ALA A 2 1.08 10.77 -19.54
N LEU A 3 0.60 9.61 -19.98
CA LEU A 3 -0.76 9.16 -19.66
C LEU A 3 -0.81 8.98 -18.13
N GLY A 4 -1.54 9.86 -17.43
CA GLY A 4 -1.74 9.73 -15.99
C GLY A 4 -2.46 8.43 -15.69
N MET A 5 -1.77 7.47 -15.07
CA MET A 5 -2.35 6.20 -14.69
C MET A 5 -3.11 6.32 -13.37
N ARG A 6 -4.31 5.73 -13.32
CA ARG A 6 -5.10 5.66 -12.10
C ARG A 6 -4.46 4.63 -11.16
N VAL A 7 -3.97 5.12 -10.03
CA VAL A 7 -3.38 4.29 -8.98
C VAL A 7 -4.46 3.81 -8.02
N THR A 8 -4.41 2.52 -7.66
CA THR A 8 -5.32 1.89 -6.69
C THR A 8 -4.52 1.45 -5.45
N PRO A 9 -4.42 2.28 -4.41
CA PRO A 9 -3.65 1.93 -3.23
C PRO A 9 -4.35 0.85 -2.38
N VAL A 10 -3.55 -0.05 -1.82
CA VAL A 10 -3.98 -1.02 -0.81
C VAL A 10 -3.10 -0.95 0.43
N ASN A 11 -3.70 -1.23 1.59
CA ASN A 11 -3.04 -1.23 2.89
C ASN A 11 -3.13 -2.61 3.55
N LEU A 12 -2.19 -2.88 4.44
CA LEU A 12 -2.31 -3.94 5.45
C LEU A 12 -3.32 -3.52 6.55
N PRO A 13 -3.84 -4.44 7.39
CA PRO A 13 -4.85 -4.07 8.38
C PRO A 13 -4.24 -3.23 9.52
N PRO A 14 -5.04 -2.42 10.24
CA PRO A 14 -4.58 -1.70 11.43
C PRO A 14 -3.93 -2.66 12.44
N GLY A 15 -2.88 -2.19 13.13
CA GLY A 15 -2.11 -3.01 14.09
C GLY A 15 -1.09 -3.95 13.43
N ASN A 16 -1.02 -4.01 12.10
CA ASN A 16 0.08 -4.68 11.42
C ASN A 16 1.36 -3.84 11.53
N GLN A 17 2.48 -4.45 11.94
CA GLN A 17 3.75 -3.75 12.15
C GLN A 17 4.30 -3.11 10.85
N VAL A 18 4.12 -3.74 9.69
CA VAL A 18 4.58 -3.17 8.40
C VAL A 18 3.77 -1.93 8.05
N ARG A 19 2.44 -1.94 8.32
CA ARG A 19 1.60 -0.74 8.20
C ARG A 19 2.04 0.36 9.14
N GLN A 20 2.32 0.04 10.40
CA GLN A 20 2.79 1.02 11.36
C GLN A 20 4.07 1.70 10.87
N ARG A 21 5.09 0.93 10.45
CA ARG A 21 6.33 1.48 9.88
C ARG A 21 6.07 2.35 8.65
N PHE A 22 5.15 1.94 7.78
CA PHE A 22 4.76 2.72 6.61
C PHE A 22 4.12 4.07 7.02
N LEU A 23 3.14 4.04 7.92
CA LEU A 23 2.40 5.24 8.33
C LEU A 23 3.28 6.23 9.09
N GLU A 24 4.16 5.75 9.96
CA GLU A 24 5.11 6.60 10.69
C GLU A 24 6.10 7.27 9.73
N ARG A 25 6.49 6.59 8.65
CA ARG A 25 7.53 7.11 7.75
C ARG A 25 7.03 8.07 6.70
N TYR A 26 5.88 7.80 6.09
CA TYR A 26 5.44 8.51 4.89
C TYR A 26 4.37 9.58 5.20
N PRO A 27 3.23 9.25 5.81
CA PRO A 27 2.27 10.25 6.26
C PRO A 27 2.57 10.85 7.65
N ASP A 28 3.59 10.35 8.37
CA ASP A 28 3.91 10.75 9.76
C ASP A 28 2.69 10.62 10.70
N GLN A 29 2.05 9.45 10.62
CA GLN A 29 0.83 9.13 11.35
C GLN A 29 0.93 7.76 12.03
N ASP A 30 0.25 7.63 13.16
CA ASP A 30 -0.13 6.33 13.71
C ASP A 30 -1.46 5.86 13.12
N ASP A 31 -1.84 4.61 13.42
CA ASP A 31 -3.07 4.01 12.94
C ASP A 31 -4.33 4.80 13.34
N ALA A 32 -4.38 5.30 14.58
CA ALA A 32 -5.55 6.02 15.09
C ALA A 32 -5.75 7.34 14.33
N LYS A 33 -4.67 8.10 14.10
CA LYS A 33 -4.68 9.33 13.30
C LYS A 33 -5.07 9.05 11.85
N TYR A 34 -4.50 8.00 11.25
CA TYR A 34 -4.78 7.64 9.86
C TYR A 34 -6.26 7.21 9.66
N ILE A 35 -6.80 6.41 10.58
CA ILE A 35 -8.22 6.03 10.59
C ILE A 35 -9.12 7.25 10.80
N GLY A 36 -8.74 8.15 11.72
CA GLY A 36 -9.45 9.42 11.96
C GLY A 36 -9.50 10.29 10.71
N TYR A 37 -8.38 10.47 10.03
CA TYR A 37 -8.28 11.20 8.78
C TYR A 37 -9.27 10.67 7.72
N TRP A 38 -9.29 9.35 7.50
CA TRP A 38 -10.17 8.74 6.51
C TRP A 38 -11.64 8.70 6.93
N THR A 39 -11.93 8.71 8.22
CA THR A 39 -13.30 8.85 8.74
C THR A 39 -13.86 10.23 8.37
N VAL A 40 -13.10 11.30 8.61
CA VAL A 40 -13.51 12.66 8.22
C VAL A 40 -13.66 12.78 6.70
N ARG A 41 -12.68 12.31 5.92
CA ARG A 41 -12.69 12.38 4.44
C ARG A 41 -13.91 11.68 3.83
N ARG A 42 -14.28 10.50 4.34
CA ARG A 42 -15.49 9.79 3.92
C ARG A 42 -16.74 10.58 4.25
N TYR A 43 -16.84 11.08 5.48
CA TYR A 43 -18.00 11.84 5.94
C TYR A 43 -18.27 13.08 5.08
N VAL A 44 -17.23 13.80 4.67
CA VAL A 44 -17.37 14.99 3.81
C VAL A 44 -17.39 14.68 2.30
N GLY A 45 -17.46 13.41 1.91
CA GLY A 45 -17.51 12.98 0.50
C GLY A 45 -16.24 13.24 -0.30
N LYS A 46 -15.09 13.45 0.35
CA LYS A 46 -13.80 13.79 -0.30
C LYS A 46 -12.87 12.58 -0.46
N GLY A 47 -13.44 11.40 -0.67
CA GLY A 47 -12.71 10.20 -1.07
C GLY A 47 -12.95 8.99 -0.17
N THR A 48 -12.19 7.94 -0.48
CA THR A 48 -12.32 6.62 0.13
C THR A 48 -10.94 6.15 0.58
N PRO A 49 -10.82 5.57 1.79
CA PRO A 49 -9.55 5.00 2.23
C PRO A 49 -9.05 3.93 1.26
N PRO A 50 -7.72 3.69 1.21
CA PRO A 50 -7.17 2.51 0.56
C PRO A 50 -7.87 1.23 1.04
N ARG A 51 -8.00 0.26 0.15
CA ARG A 51 -8.54 -1.05 0.50
C ARG A 51 -7.59 -1.74 1.47
N GLU A 52 -8.13 -2.29 2.55
CA GLU A 52 -7.35 -3.08 3.50
C GLU A 52 -7.37 -4.57 3.09
N LEU A 53 -6.21 -5.22 3.14
CA LEU A 53 -6.00 -6.62 2.80
C LEU A 53 -5.32 -7.32 3.97
N GLY A 54 -5.76 -8.52 4.33
CA GLY A 54 -5.44 -9.13 5.62
C GLY A 54 -4.00 -9.65 5.81
N SER A 55 -3.19 -9.75 4.75
CA SER A 55 -1.80 -10.25 4.83
C SER A 55 -0.95 -9.77 3.66
N ALA A 56 0.38 -9.93 3.77
CA ALA A 56 1.31 -9.69 2.67
C ALA A 56 0.94 -10.51 1.43
N ASP A 57 0.68 -11.82 1.57
CA ASP A 57 0.20 -12.65 0.46
C ASP A 57 -1.07 -12.11 -0.20
N ALA A 58 -2.01 -11.57 0.59
CA ALA A 58 -3.23 -10.98 0.05
C ALA A 58 -2.94 -9.72 -0.76
N VAL A 59 -2.01 -8.88 -0.30
CA VAL A 59 -1.51 -7.70 -1.02
C VAL A 59 -0.86 -8.12 -2.33
N ILE A 60 0.07 -9.06 -2.30
CA ILE A 60 0.78 -9.59 -3.47
C ILE A 60 -0.22 -10.11 -4.51
N ARG A 61 -1.10 -11.03 -4.11
CA ARG A 61 -2.12 -11.59 -5.01
C ARG A 61 -3.05 -10.53 -5.59
N TYR A 62 -3.40 -9.50 -4.81
CA TYR A 62 -4.23 -8.40 -5.29
C TYR A 62 -3.51 -7.62 -6.37
N ILE A 63 -2.26 -7.21 -6.12
CA ILE A 63 -1.45 -6.43 -7.04
C ILE A 63 -1.19 -7.18 -8.35
N SER A 64 -0.81 -8.46 -8.29
CA SER A 64 -0.59 -9.26 -9.51
C SER A 64 -1.84 -9.42 -10.40
N LYS A 65 -3.04 -9.21 -9.85
CA LYS A 65 -4.33 -9.33 -10.56
C LYS A 65 -4.93 -7.99 -11.00
N HIS A 66 -4.46 -6.86 -10.45
CA HIS A 66 -5.06 -5.55 -10.69
C HIS A 66 -3.99 -4.57 -11.16
N ALA A 67 -3.96 -4.30 -12.48
CA ALA A 67 -3.08 -3.29 -13.05
C ALA A 67 -3.31 -1.91 -12.37
N GLY A 68 -2.22 -1.22 -12.05
CA GLY A 68 -2.25 0.05 -11.32
C GLY A 68 -2.51 -0.07 -9.81
N ALA A 69 -2.65 -1.27 -9.26
CA ALA A 69 -2.67 -1.46 -7.82
C ALA A 69 -1.25 -1.32 -7.24
N ILE A 70 -1.15 -0.58 -6.13
CA ILE A 70 0.11 -0.39 -5.40
C ILE A 70 -0.09 -0.71 -3.93
N GLY A 71 0.96 -1.24 -3.31
CA GLY A 71 0.98 -1.54 -1.88
C GLY A 71 2.39 -1.61 -1.34
N TYR A 72 2.51 -2.10 -0.12
CA TYR A 72 3.78 -2.26 0.57
C TYR A 72 3.80 -3.59 1.33
N ILE A 73 4.98 -4.18 1.44
CA ILE A 73 5.23 -5.44 2.16
C ILE A 73 6.57 -5.34 2.92
N ASP A 74 6.81 -6.29 3.83
CA ASP A 74 8.15 -6.51 4.36
C ASP A 74 9.05 -7.10 3.27
N ASP A 75 10.35 -6.85 3.32
CA ASP A 75 11.30 -7.43 2.38
C ASP A 75 11.31 -8.95 2.41
N GLY A 76 11.10 -9.55 3.59
CA GLY A 76 11.04 -11.00 3.75
C GLY A 76 9.87 -11.67 3.03
N ASP A 77 8.84 -10.89 2.68
CA ASP A 77 7.64 -11.39 1.99
C ASP A 77 7.74 -11.25 0.46
N LEU A 78 8.85 -10.71 -0.07
CA LEU A 78 8.99 -10.45 -1.50
C LEU A 78 9.08 -11.76 -2.30
N THR A 79 8.24 -11.89 -3.33
CA THR A 79 8.30 -12.98 -4.31
C THR A 79 8.75 -12.48 -5.68
N ALA A 80 9.28 -13.38 -6.52
CA ALA A 80 9.82 -13.03 -7.84
C ALA A 80 8.79 -12.47 -8.84
N ASP A 81 7.49 -12.61 -8.55
CA ASP A 81 6.37 -12.28 -9.46
C ASP A 81 5.84 -10.84 -9.29
N ILE A 82 6.62 -9.94 -8.68
CA ILE A 82 6.18 -8.58 -8.34
C ILE A 82 7.25 -7.54 -8.72
N ASN A 83 6.82 -6.37 -9.20
CA ASN A 83 7.73 -5.28 -9.49
C ASN A 83 7.95 -4.46 -8.23
N VAL A 84 9.21 -4.22 -7.88
CA VAL A 84 9.55 -3.35 -6.75
C VAL A 84 9.71 -1.93 -7.27
N LEU A 85 8.77 -1.06 -6.91
CA LEU A 85 8.79 0.35 -7.26
C LEU A 85 9.84 1.13 -6.48
N TYR A 86 10.00 0.79 -5.21
CA TYR A 86 10.92 1.49 -4.32
C TYR A 86 11.35 0.60 -3.15
N THR A 87 12.62 0.71 -2.80
CA THR A 87 13.26 -0.04 -1.73
C THR A 87 13.78 0.92 -0.66
N LEU A 88 13.46 0.66 0.60
CA LEU A 88 14.05 1.38 1.73
C LEU A 88 14.87 0.43 2.63
N ASN A 89 16.19 0.45 2.46
CA ASN A 89 17.13 -0.47 3.14
C ASN A 89 17.20 -0.30 4.67
N SER A 90 16.78 0.84 5.22
CA SER A 90 16.92 1.10 6.67
C SER A 90 15.81 0.48 7.53
N HIS A 91 14.72 -0.03 6.92
CA HIS A 91 13.53 -0.49 7.67
C HIS A 91 12.85 -1.74 7.06
N ASN A 92 13.52 -2.41 6.12
CA ASN A 92 13.04 -3.62 5.44
C ASN A 92 11.62 -3.47 4.83
N LEU A 93 11.35 -2.31 4.21
CA LEU A 93 10.05 -2.03 3.59
C LEU A 93 10.21 -1.86 2.07
N ARG A 94 9.35 -2.56 1.33
CA ARG A 94 9.31 -2.51 -0.14
C ARG A 94 7.96 -1.99 -0.63
N PHE A 95 7.99 -1.08 -1.60
CA PHE A 95 6.82 -0.65 -2.36
C PHE A 95 6.71 -1.50 -3.61
N ILE A 96 5.51 -1.97 -3.89
CA ILE A 96 5.29 -2.94 -4.96
C ILE A 96 4.15 -2.55 -5.89
N GLU A 97 4.29 -2.92 -7.16
CA GLU A 97 3.27 -2.88 -8.20
C GLU A 97 3.28 -4.15 -9.06
N SER A 98 2.30 -4.30 -9.95
CA SER A 98 2.19 -5.47 -10.82
C SER A 98 3.28 -5.52 -11.89
N LEU A 99 3.87 -6.68 -12.18
CA LEU A 99 4.80 -6.86 -13.32
C LEU A 99 4.11 -6.92 -14.69
N LYS A 100 2.77 -7.03 -14.72
CA LYS A 100 2.01 -7.17 -15.97
C LYS A 100 1.79 -5.80 -16.62
N PHE A 101 2.88 -5.21 -17.13
CA PHE A 101 2.88 -4.04 -17.99
C PHE A 101 3.08 -4.40 -19.48
N GLN A 102 2.68 -5.61 -19.89
CA GLN A 102 2.60 -6.03 -21.29
C GLN A 102 1.21 -6.60 -21.58
#